data_AF-F2K7Q1-F1
#
_entry.id   AF-F2K7Q1-F1
#
_cell.length_a   1.000
_cell.length_b   1.000
_cell.length_c   1.000
_cell.angle_alpha   90.00
_cell.angle_beta   90.00
_cell.angle_gamma   90.00
#
_symmetry.space_group_name_H-M   'P 1'
#
loop_
_entity.id
_entity.type
_entity.pdbx_description
1 polymer ?
#
loop_
_entity_poly.entity_id
_entity_poly.type
_entity_poly.pdbx_seq_one_letter_code
_entity_poly.pdbx_strand_id
1 'polypeptide(L)'
;MGCPQVCGTATLQCSFGAAPAVLNVLPVNRLLTGGMPAANIMDHIPLVNITTFGMCMSLANPTVAAATAAALGVLTPMPCIPATAAPWIPGGAPTLLLGNMPAIDANSTLMCTWAGVIKIVVPGQVQMLIP
;
A
#
# COMPACT_ATOMS: atom_id res chain seq x y z
N MET A 1 12.51 15.77 -11.52
CA MET A 1 11.22 15.78 -12.24
C MET A 1 10.21 15.34 -11.21
N GLY A 2 9.20 16.17 -10.94
CA GLY A 2 8.30 15.90 -9.83
C GLY A 2 7.43 14.65 -10.05
N CYS A 3 7.14 13.92 -8.98
CA CYS A 3 6.29 12.75 -8.97
C CYS A 3 4.94 13.08 -8.29
N PRO A 4 3.79 12.63 -8.80
CA PRO A 4 2.50 12.91 -8.17
C PRO A 4 2.44 12.46 -6.71
N GLN A 5 2.06 13.38 -5.83
CA GLN A 5 1.75 13.06 -4.43
C GLN A 5 0.57 12.08 -4.35
N VAL A 6 0.61 11.14 -3.41
CA VAL A 6 -0.47 10.18 -3.23
C VAL A 6 -1.52 10.73 -2.26
N CYS A 7 -2.79 10.43 -2.54
CA CYS A 7 -3.90 10.76 -1.65
C CYS A 7 -4.82 9.56 -1.42
N GLY A 8 -5.81 9.75 -0.54
CA GLY A 8 -6.95 8.84 -0.42
C GLY A 8 -7.57 8.59 -1.80
N THR A 9 -8.08 7.37 -1.99
CA THR A 9 -8.54 6.77 -3.27
C THR A 9 -7.45 6.31 -4.22
N ALA A 10 -6.17 6.35 -3.84
CA ALA A 10 -5.12 5.77 -4.68
C ALA A 10 -5.33 4.26 -4.88
N THR A 11 -5.11 3.77 -6.10
CA THR A 11 -5.20 2.35 -6.41
C THR A 11 -3.85 1.69 -6.13
N LEU A 12 -3.86 0.67 -5.29
CA LEU A 12 -2.71 -0.13 -4.90
C LEU A 12 -2.74 -1.50 -5.57
N GLN A 13 -1.57 -2.05 -5.84
CA GLN A 13 -1.42 -3.42 -6.32
C GLN A 13 -0.32 -4.14 -5.56
N CYS A 14 -0.65 -5.32 -5.01
CA CYS A 14 0.30 -6.21 -4.36
C CYS A 14 0.79 -7.26 -5.36
N SER A 15 2.09 -7.58 -5.35
CA SER A 15 2.69 -8.61 -6.21
C SER A 15 2.12 -10.02 -6.04
N PHE A 16 1.53 -10.33 -4.88
CA PHE A 16 0.89 -11.62 -4.59
C PHE A 16 -0.63 -11.52 -4.38
N GLY A 17 -1.22 -10.35 -4.62
CA GLY A 17 -2.65 -10.13 -4.51
C GLY A 17 -3.39 -10.48 -5.80
N ALA A 18 -4.61 -11.01 -5.68
CA ALA A 18 -5.45 -11.33 -6.84
C ALA A 18 -6.24 -10.13 -7.37
N ALA A 19 -6.40 -9.07 -6.57
CA ALA A 19 -7.13 -7.87 -6.95
C ALA A 19 -6.43 -6.59 -6.46
N PRO A 20 -6.62 -5.45 -7.13
CA PRO A 20 -6.22 -4.15 -6.61
C PRO A 20 -6.95 -3.80 -5.31
N ALA A 21 -6.34 -2.91 -4.53
CA ALA A 21 -6.90 -2.34 -3.31
C ALA A 21 -6.97 -0.82 -3.42
N VAL A 22 -7.77 -0.18 -2.57
CA VAL A 22 -7.83 1.29 -2.49
C VAL A 22 -7.12 1.73 -1.22
N LEU A 23 -6.20 2.69 -1.35
CA LEU A 23 -5.57 3.34 -0.21
C LEU A 23 -6.61 4.22 0.49
N ASN A 24 -6.84 3.92 1.77
CA ASN A 24 -7.63 4.75 2.64
C ASN A 24 -6.69 5.64 3.47
N VAL A 25 -6.94 6.94 3.48
CA VAL A 25 -6.09 7.91 4.20
C VAL A 25 -7.00 8.68 5.14
N LEU A 26 -6.67 8.65 6.43
CA LEU A 26 -7.45 9.36 7.43
C LEU A 26 -7.11 10.86 7.38
N PRO A 27 -8.08 11.77 7.58
CA PRO A 27 -7.85 13.22 7.54
C PRO A 27 -7.13 13.77 8.79
N VAL A 28 -6.22 13.00 9.40
CA VAL A 28 -5.51 13.34 10.65
C VAL A 28 -4.59 14.53 10.44
N ASN A 29 -3.87 14.57 9.31
CA ASN A 29 -2.92 15.64 9.00
C ASN A 29 -3.59 16.91 8.45
N ARG A 30 -4.91 16.90 8.24
CA ARG A 30 -5.72 18.05 7.79
C ARG A 30 -5.22 18.73 6.50
N LEU A 31 -4.52 17.99 5.64
CA LEU A 31 -4.14 18.43 4.31
C LEU A 31 -4.86 17.59 3.26
N LEU A 32 -5.44 18.26 2.27
CA LEU A 32 -6.05 17.61 1.12
C LEU A 32 -5.19 17.86 -0.13
N THR A 33 -5.16 16.88 -1.02
CA THR A 33 -4.63 17.00 -2.37
C THR A 33 -5.55 16.23 -3.31
N GLY A 34 -5.91 16.84 -4.45
CA GLY A 34 -6.96 16.30 -5.33
C GLY A 34 -8.34 16.17 -4.66
N GLY A 35 -8.62 16.93 -3.60
CA GLY A 35 -9.87 16.85 -2.82
C GLY A 35 -9.91 15.70 -1.80
N MET A 36 -8.87 14.86 -1.73
CA MET A 36 -8.78 13.72 -0.81
C MET A 36 -7.65 13.94 0.21
N PRO A 37 -7.68 13.30 1.39
CA PRO A 37 -6.59 13.39 2.36
C PRO A 37 -5.25 12.99 1.76
N ALA A 38 -4.24 13.84 1.92
CA ALA A 38 -2.89 13.59 1.46
C ALA A 38 -2.21 12.48 2.29
N ALA A 39 -1.44 11.62 1.63
CA ALA A 39 -0.80 10.47 2.29
C ALA A 39 0.67 10.76 2.68
N ASN A 40 1.11 10.13 3.77
CA ASN A 40 2.51 10.09 4.20
C ASN A 40 2.95 8.65 4.49
N ILE A 41 4.21 8.47 4.89
CA ILE A 41 4.75 7.11 5.10
C ILE A 41 4.07 6.33 6.24
N MET A 42 3.33 6.99 7.12
CA MET A 42 2.61 6.36 8.24
C MET A 42 1.25 5.79 7.82
N ASP A 43 0.77 6.07 6.61
CA ASP A 43 -0.48 5.53 6.07
C ASP A 43 -0.33 4.07 5.59
N HIS A 44 0.23 3.21 6.44
CA HIS A 44 0.52 1.80 6.17
C HIS A 44 -0.27 0.83 7.07
N ILE A 45 -1.17 1.34 7.93
CA ILE A 45 -1.82 0.51 8.95
C ILE A 45 -2.72 -0.54 8.27
N PRO A 46 -2.52 -1.85 8.53
CA PRO A 46 -3.37 -2.90 7.99
C PRO A 46 -4.84 -2.69 8.31
N LEU A 47 -5.73 -2.94 7.35
CA LEU A 47 -7.19 -2.82 7.45
C LEU A 47 -7.72 -1.41 7.76
N VAL A 48 -6.84 -0.44 8.03
CA VAL A 48 -7.18 0.98 8.17
C VAL A 48 -6.80 1.71 6.89
N ASN A 49 -5.52 1.70 6.53
CA ASN A 49 -5.03 2.33 5.30
C ASN A 49 -4.95 1.33 4.14
N ILE A 50 -4.47 0.12 4.43
CA ILE A 50 -4.24 -0.94 3.44
C ILE A 50 -5.37 -1.96 3.55
N THR A 51 -6.27 -1.95 2.58
CA THR A 51 -7.36 -2.93 2.50
C THR A 51 -6.89 -4.25 1.89
N THR A 52 -7.78 -5.25 1.84
CA THR A 52 -7.47 -6.57 1.26
C THR A 52 -7.16 -6.47 -0.24
N PHE A 53 -6.30 -7.35 -0.74
CA PHE A 53 -6.03 -7.54 -2.17
C PHE A 53 -6.78 -8.76 -2.75
N GLY A 54 -7.96 -9.08 -2.20
CA GLY A 54 -8.71 -10.30 -2.53
C GLY A 54 -8.04 -11.54 -1.94
N MET A 55 -7.37 -12.32 -2.79
CA MET A 55 -6.65 -13.54 -2.40
C MET A 55 -5.14 -13.31 -2.39
N CYS A 56 -4.44 -13.91 -1.43
CA CYS A 56 -2.98 -13.92 -1.34
C CYS A 56 -2.43 -15.26 -1.86
N MET A 57 -1.40 -15.18 -2.70
CA MET A 57 -0.71 -16.34 -3.29
C MET A 57 0.69 -16.57 -2.70
N SER A 58 1.06 -15.84 -1.64
CA SER A 58 2.39 -15.96 -1.05
C SER A 58 2.47 -17.09 -0.03
N LEU A 59 3.46 -17.99 -0.19
CA LEU A 59 3.77 -19.03 0.80
C LEU A 59 4.36 -18.47 2.11
N ALA A 60 4.76 -17.20 2.15
CA ALA A 60 5.13 -16.55 3.41
C ALA A 60 3.89 -16.23 4.28
N ASN A 61 2.68 -16.22 3.70
CA ASN A 61 1.45 -16.14 4.49
C ASN A 61 1.16 -17.53 5.09
N PRO A 62 1.11 -17.67 6.43
CA PRO A 62 0.94 -18.96 7.09
C PRO A 62 -0.38 -19.65 6.72
N THR A 63 -1.44 -18.90 6.40
CA THR A 63 -2.72 -19.47 5.96
C THR A 63 -2.61 -20.12 4.58
N VAL A 64 -1.91 -19.48 3.64
CA VAL A 64 -1.64 -20.00 2.30
C VAL A 64 -0.71 -21.21 2.38
N ALA A 65 0.33 -21.16 3.21
CA ALA A 65 1.25 -22.27 3.42
C ALA A 65 0.53 -23.50 3.99
N ALA A 66 -0.30 -23.32 5.03
CA ALA A 66 -1.07 -24.39 5.63
C ALA A 66 -2.08 -25.01 4.64
N ALA A 67 -2.78 -24.17 3.88
CA ALA A 67 -3.73 -24.62 2.86
C ALA A 67 -3.04 -25.38 1.72
N THR A 68 -1.89 -24.89 1.26
CA THR A 68 -1.07 -25.54 0.24
C THR A 68 -0.57 -26.90 0.72
N ALA A 69 -0.14 -26.99 1.99
CA ALA A 69 0.24 -28.27 2.60
C ALA A 69 -0.95 -29.25 2.68
N ALA A 70 -2.14 -28.77 3.06
CA ALA A 70 -3.37 -29.58 3.10
C ALA A 70 -3.82 -30.04 1.70
N ALA A 71 -3.53 -29.26 0.66
CA ALA A 71 -3.77 -29.59 -0.73
C ALA A 71 -2.60 -30.36 -1.38
N LEU A 72 -1.79 -31.06 -0.57
CA LEU A 72 -0.67 -31.91 -1.03
C LEU A 72 0.35 -31.16 -1.91
N GLY A 73 0.60 -29.89 -1.60
CA GLY A 73 1.55 -29.04 -2.31
C GLY A 73 0.94 -28.21 -3.44
N VAL A 74 -0.36 -28.35 -3.75
CA VAL A 74 -1.03 -27.49 -4.72
C VAL A 74 -1.27 -26.12 -4.11
N LEU A 75 -0.72 -25.07 -4.74
CA LEU A 75 -0.87 -23.69 -4.26
C LEU A 75 -2.35 -23.36 -4.08
N THR A 76 -2.74 -23.10 -2.83
CA THR A 76 -4.12 -22.80 -2.46
C THR A 76 -4.19 -21.37 -1.93
N PRO A 77 -4.57 -20.39 -2.76
CA PRO A 77 -4.69 -19.00 -2.34
C PRO A 77 -5.69 -18.87 -1.20
N MET A 78 -5.37 -18.00 -0.23
CA MET A 78 -6.24 -17.70 0.92
C MET A 78 -6.56 -16.22 0.98
N PRO A 79 -7.68 -15.81 1.63
CA PRO A 79 -8.05 -14.40 1.74
C PRO A 79 -6.90 -13.54 2.29
N CYS A 80 -6.62 -12.43 1.62
CA CYS A 80 -5.50 -11.56 1.97
C CYS A 80 -5.87 -10.67 3.17
N ILE A 81 -5.26 -10.93 4.32
CA ILE A 81 -5.15 -9.96 5.41
C ILE A 81 -3.79 -9.28 5.29
N PRO A 82 -3.72 -7.99 4.90
CA PRO A 82 -2.45 -7.28 4.74
C PRO A 82 -1.64 -7.30 6.03
N ALA A 83 -0.33 -7.48 5.91
CA ALA A 83 0.59 -7.45 7.05
C ALA A 83 1.70 -6.43 6.74
N THR A 84 1.43 -5.17 7.01
CA THR A 84 2.29 -4.03 6.67
C THR A 84 2.82 -3.38 7.94
N ALA A 85 3.73 -4.08 8.62
CA ALA A 85 4.27 -3.64 9.91
C ALA A 85 5.25 -2.45 9.79
N ALA A 86 5.89 -2.29 8.64
CA ALA A 86 6.82 -1.20 8.36
C ALA A 86 6.14 -0.07 7.57
N PRO A 87 6.59 1.18 7.77
CA PRO A 87 6.17 2.33 6.96
C PRO A 87 6.43 2.16 5.46
N TRP A 88 5.81 3.01 4.66
CA TRP A 88 6.13 3.13 3.24
C TRP A 88 7.60 3.52 3.04
N ILE A 89 8.19 3.00 1.97
CA ILE A 89 9.48 3.42 1.44
C ILE A 89 9.20 4.53 0.41
N PRO A 90 9.68 5.77 0.64
CA PRO A 90 9.53 6.86 -0.31
C PRO A 90 10.16 6.54 -1.67
N GLY A 91 9.54 7.01 -2.75
CA GLY A 91 10.07 6.87 -4.11
C GLY A 91 11.29 7.75 -4.42
N GLY A 92 11.61 8.69 -3.53
CA GLY A 92 12.72 9.62 -3.67
C GLY A 92 13.12 10.26 -2.34
N ALA A 93 13.91 11.33 -2.41
CA ALA A 93 14.30 12.08 -1.22
C ALA A 93 13.07 12.71 -0.52
N PRO A 94 13.00 12.69 0.82
CA PRO A 94 11.85 13.23 1.55
C PRO A 94 11.87 14.77 1.56
N THR A 95 11.50 15.38 0.45
CA THR A 95 11.51 16.85 0.25
C THR A 95 10.25 17.55 0.76
N LEU A 96 9.16 16.80 0.94
CA LEU A 96 7.87 17.28 1.47
C LEU A 96 7.50 16.52 2.74
N LEU A 97 7.18 17.26 3.81
CA LEU A 97 6.69 16.69 5.06
C LEU A 97 5.19 16.96 5.22
N LEU A 98 4.47 15.94 5.67
CA LEU A 98 3.06 15.98 6.03
C LEU A 98 2.91 15.41 7.45
N GLY A 99 2.52 16.26 8.41
CA GLY A 99 2.42 15.84 9.82
C GLY A 99 3.76 15.41 10.41
N ASN A 100 4.83 16.13 10.08
CA ASN A 100 6.23 15.82 10.45
C ASN A 100 6.79 14.49 9.89
N MET A 101 6.08 13.83 9.00
CA MET A 101 6.51 12.60 8.33
C MET A 101 6.65 12.84 6.82
N PRO A 102 7.57 12.16 6.12
CA PRO A 102 7.69 12.27 4.67
C PRO A 102 6.38 11.94 3.94
N ALA A 103 5.97 12.82 3.02
CA ALA A 103 4.88 12.53 2.11
C ALA A 103 5.29 11.42 1.12
N ILE A 104 4.31 10.63 0.68
CA ILE A 104 4.55 9.57 -0.33
C ILE A 104 4.11 10.03 -1.73
N ASP A 105 4.83 9.53 -2.72
CA ASP A 105 4.62 9.79 -4.14
C ASP A 105 4.23 8.50 -4.90
N ALA A 106 3.89 8.60 -6.18
CA ALA A 106 3.48 7.46 -6.99
C ALA A 106 4.55 6.35 -7.15
N ASN A 107 5.82 6.66 -6.86
CA ASN A 107 6.93 5.70 -6.91
C ASN A 107 7.17 4.99 -5.57
N SER A 108 6.46 5.41 -4.52
CA SER A 108 6.61 4.84 -3.19
C SER A 108 6.14 3.38 -3.15
N THR A 109 6.76 2.58 -2.29
CA THR A 109 6.47 1.14 -2.18
C THR A 109 6.27 0.74 -0.72
N LEU A 110 5.46 -0.29 -0.51
CA LEU A 110 5.19 -0.82 0.82
C LEU A 110 5.45 -2.32 0.87
N MET A 111 6.23 -2.74 1.86
CA MET A 111 6.61 -4.13 2.05
C MET A 111 5.60 -4.83 2.96
N CYS A 112 5.02 -5.91 2.44
CA CYS A 112 4.17 -6.81 3.21
C CYS A 112 5.02 -7.93 3.80
N THR A 113 4.78 -8.28 5.07
CA THR A 113 5.44 -9.40 5.77
C THR A 113 5.22 -10.73 5.05
N TRP A 114 4.16 -10.85 4.25
CA TRP A 114 3.93 -11.98 3.34
C TRP A 114 4.79 -11.91 2.07
N ALA A 115 5.96 -11.29 2.13
CA ALA A 115 6.88 -11.05 1.01
C ALA A 115 6.30 -10.24 -0.18
N GLY A 116 5.08 -9.71 -0.04
CA GLY A 116 4.44 -8.91 -1.09
C GLY A 116 5.03 -7.51 -1.20
N VAL A 117 5.20 -7.03 -2.42
CA VAL A 117 5.52 -5.63 -2.70
C VAL A 117 4.25 -4.94 -3.16
N ILE A 118 3.80 -3.95 -2.39
CA ILE A 118 2.64 -3.13 -2.71
C ILE A 118 3.14 -1.88 -3.41
N LYS A 119 2.61 -1.62 -4.60
CA LYS A 119 2.91 -0.45 -5.42
C LYS A 119 1.66 0.40 -5.60
N ILE A 120 1.86 1.69 -5.79
CA ILE A 120 0.81 2.61 -6.22
C ILE A 120 0.72 2.54 -7.74
N VAL A 121 -0.47 2.20 -8.25
CA VAL A 121 -0.76 2.14 -9.69
C VAL A 121 -1.39 3.45 -10.15
N VAL A 122 -2.27 4.01 -9.32
CA VAL A 122 -2.91 5.31 -9.57
C VAL A 122 -2.79 6.12 -8.28
N PRO A 123 -2.12 7.29 -8.29
CA PRO A 123 -1.88 8.11 -7.08
C PRO A 123 -3.12 8.80 -6.50
N GLY A 124 -4.26 8.76 -7.22
CA GLY A 124 -5.51 9.44 -6.83
C GLY A 124 -5.61 10.88 -7.32
N GLN A 125 -4.48 11.52 -7.63
CA GLN A 125 -4.41 12.86 -8.21
C GLN A 125 -3.12 13.04 -9.04
N VAL A 126 -3.07 14.02 -9.94
CA VAL A 126 -1.90 14.27 -10.83
C VAL A 126 -1.41 15.72 -10.86
N GLN A 127 -2.00 16.61 -10.07
CA GLN A 127 -1.70 18.04 -10.08
C GLN A 127 -0.58 18.44 -9.10
N MET A 128 -0.62 17.89 -7.89
CA MET A 128 0.40 18.14 -6.88
C MET A 128 1.56 17.17 -7.06
N LEU A 129 2.75 17.72 -7.27
CA LEU A 129 3.98 16.97 -7.51
C LEU A 129 4.97 17.18 -6.34
N ILE A 130 5.54 16.09 -5.85
CA ILE A 130 6.70 16.11 -4.95
C ILE A 130 7.96 16.24 -5.83
N PRO A 131 8.82 17.24 -5.62
CA PRO A 131 9.99 17.52 -6.48
C PRO A 131 11.01 16.39 -6.63
#